data_AF-A0A1G9B002-F1
#
_entry.id   AF-A0A1G9B002-F1
#
_cell.length_a   1.000
_cell.length_b   1.000
_cell.length_c   1.000
_cell.angle_alpha   90.00
_cell.angle_beta   90.00
_cell.angle_gamma   90.00
#
_symmetry.space_group_name_H-M   'P 1'
#
loop_
_entity.id
_entity.type
_entity.pdbx_description
1 polymer ?
#
loop_
_entity_poly.entity_id
_entity_poly.type
_entity_poly.pdbx_seq_one_letter_code
_entity_poly.pdbx_strand_id
1 'polypeptide(L)'
;MKDTVSRTGQCAAGPSAPKADRMALLKEIAAFTREYADVLARYHTYTMDDLNRIEQECWRLHDEACSRGACGSAGELAELEYLIGRAKEMMAKMMESERGPG
;
A
#
# COMPACT_ATOMS: atom_id res chain seq x y z
N MET A 1 31.56 -18.12 3.17
CA MET A 1 30.63 -18.47 2.07
C MET A 1 29.33 -18.89 2.74
N LYS A 2 28.34 -17.98 2.76
CA LYS A 2 27.18 -17.99 1.85
C LYS A 2 26.13 -19.04 2.26
N ASP A 3 25.14 -18.60 3.03
CA ASP A 3 23.70 -18.57 2.66
C ASP A 3 23.01 -19.85 3.15
N THR A 4 21.90 -19.87 3.89
CA THR A 4 20.64 -19.22 3.57
C THR A 4 19.75 -19.19 4.82
N VAL A 5 19.21 -18.01 5.12
CA VAL A 5 18.10 -17.81 6.05
C VAL A 5 16.85 -18.44 5.44
N SER A 6 16.46 -19.63 5.92
CA SER A 6 15.08 -20.09 5.76
C SER A 6 14.21 -19.36 6.79
N ARG A 7 13.90 -18.09 6.50
CA ARG A 7 12.81 -17.37 7.15
C ARG A 7 11.53 -17.97 6.59
N THR A 8 11.17 -19.13 7.11
CA THR A 8 9.80 -19.62 7.09
C THR A 8 9.03 -18.71 8.04
N GLY A 9 8.70 -17.51 7.57
CA GLY A 9 7.64 -16.70 8.15
C GLY A 9 6.33 -17.38 7.80
N GLN A 10 6.08 -18.54 8.40
CA GLN A 10 4.73 -19.05 8.57
C GLN A 10 3.98 -17.92 9.26
N CYS A 11 3.09 -17.27 8.52
CA CYS A 11 1.99 -16.54 9.12
C CYS A 11 1.31 -17.54 10.04
N ALA A 12 1.65 -17.49 11.33
CA ALA A 12 0.91 -18.17 12.36
C ALA A 12 -0.49 -17.58 12.26
N ALA A 13 -1.39 -18.32 11.62
CA ALA A 13 -2.79 -17.98 11.53
C ALA A 13 -3.34 -18.05 12.95
N GLY A 14 -3.19 -16.95 13.69
CA GLY A 14 -4.04 -16.63 14.81
C GLY A 14 -5.51 -16.65 14.35
N PRO A 15 -6.46 -16.70 15.29
CA PRO A 15 -7.87 -16.74 14.93
C PRO A 15 -8.17 -15.65 13.91
N SER A 16 -8.64 -16.07 12.74
CA SER A 16 -9.03 -15.14 11.68
C SER A 16 -10.08 -14.20 12.27
N ALA A 17 -9.92 -12.90 12.02
CA ALA A 17 -10.87 -11.90 12.50
C ALA A 17 -12.29 -12.31 12.08
N PRO A 18 -13.32 -12.02 12.89
CA PRO A 18 -14.71 -12.26 12.53
C PRO A 18 -14.99 -11.80 11.09
N LYS A 19 -15.77 -12.59 10.34
CA LYS A 19 -16.05 -12.32 8.90
C LYS A 19 -16.54 -10.89 8.64
N ALA A 20 -17.26 -10.28 9.59
CA ALA A 20 -17.71 -8.89 9.53
C ALA A 20 -16.55 -7.89 9.55
N ASP A 21 -15.58 -8.07 10.44
CA ASP A 21 -14.41 -7.20 10.60
C ASP A 21 -13.48 -7.28 9.38
N ARG A 22 -13.40 -8.46 8.76
CA ARG A 22 -12.68 -8.65 7.49
C ARG A 22 -13.35 -7.89 6.34
N MET A 23 -14.67 -8.00 6.21
CA MET A 23 -15.41 -7.31 5.15
C MET A 23 -15.43 -5.79 5.33
N ALA A 24 -15.43 -5.31 6.57
CA ALA A 24 -15.32 -3.88 6.86
C ALA A 24 -13.97 -3.32 6.41
N LEU A 25 -12.86 -4.02 6.73
CA LEU A 25 -11.52 -3.64 6.30
C LEU A 25 -11.38 -3.63 4.77
N LEU A 26 -11.91 -4.64 4.08
CA LEU A 26 -11.88 -4.67 2.62
C LEU A 26 -12.65 -3.50 1.97
N LYS A 27 -13.78 -3.09 2.58
CA LYS A 27 -14.52 -1.89 2.14
C LYS A 27 -13.76 -0.60 2.41
N GLU A 28 -13.05 -0.50 3.54
CA GLU A 28 -12.17 0.63 3.84
C GLU A 28 -11.06 0.74 2.80
N ILE A 29 -10.41 -0.39 2.47
CA ILE A 29 -9.40 -0.47 1.42
C ILE A 29 -9.97 -0.04 0.07
N ALA A 30 -11.13 -0.58 -0.35
CA ALA A 30 -11.74 -0.23 -1.63
C ALA A 30 -12.18 1.25 -1.71
N ALA A 31 -12.62 1.83 -0.60
CA ALA A 31 -12.97 3.25 -0.55
C ALA A 31 -11.71 4.12 -0.66
N PHE A 32 -10.67 3.78 0.09
CA PHE A 32 -9.37 4.44 0.06
C PHE A 32 -8.75 4.35 -1.33
N THR A 33 -8.70 3.16 -1.93
CA THR A 33 -8.09 2.98 -3.24
C THR A 33 -8.83 3.76 -4.31
N ARG A 34 -10.16 3.79 -4.26
CA ARG A 34 -10.97 4.58 -5.20
C ARG A 34 -10.77 6.08 -5.03
N GLU A 35 -10.64 6.58 -3.80
CA GLU A 35 -10.34 7.98 -3.53
C GLU A 35 -8.98 8.36 -4.10
N TYR A 36 -7.93 7.58 -3.84
CA TYR A 36 -6.57 7.97 -4.22
C TYR A 36 -6.15 7.52 -5.63
N ALA A 37 -6.73 6.46 -6.21
CA ALA A 37 -6.42 6.04 -7.58
C ALA A 37 -6.91 7.04 -8.60
N ASP A 38 -8.14 7.53 -8.45
CA ASP A 38 -8.69 8.58 -9.33
C ASP A 38 -7.97 9.91 -9.10
N VAL A 39 -7.58 10.22 -7.86
CA VAL A 39 -6.95 11.51 -7.55
C VAL A 39 -5.47 11.53 -7.93
N LEU A 40 -4.68 10.46 -7.74
CA LEU A 40 -3.31 10.34 -8.26
C LEU A 40 -3.25 10.30 -9.78
N ALA A 41 -4.28 9.75 -10.43
CA ALA A 41 -4.36 9.72 -11.89
C ALA A 41 -4.71 11.09 -12.50
N ARG A 42 -5.53 11.91 -11.82
CA ARG A 42 -6.07 13.18 -12.36
C ARG A 42 -5.38 14.45 -11.87
N TYR A 43 -4.82 14.46 -10.67
CA TYR A 43 -4.23 15.66 -10.07
C TYR A 43 -2.72 15.49 -9.86
N HIS A 44 -1.95 16.48 -10.32
CA HIS A 44 -0.48 16.51 -10.18
C HIS A 44 -0.04 17.35 -8.96
N THR A 45 -1.00 17.87 -8.19
CA THR A 45 -0.81 18.78 -7.04
C THR A 45 -0.75 18.03 -5.73
N TYR A 46 0.14 17.05 -5.64
CA TYR A 46 0.50 16.44 -4.37
C TYR A 46 1.87 16.93 -3.94
N THR A 47 2.02 17.25 -2.66
CA THR A 47 3.33 17.53 -2.08
C THR A 47 4.06 16.21 -1.77
N MET A 48 5.37 16.29 -1.53
CA MET A 48 6.15 15.15 -1.04
C MET A 48 5.52 14.54 0.24
N ASP A 49 5.03 15.38 1.14
CA ASP A 49 4.39 14.95 2.39
C ASP A 49 3.06 14.22 2.13
N ASP A 50 2.27 14.69 1.17
CA ASP A 50 1.02 14.02 0.79
C ASP A 50 1.31 12.63 0.20
N LEU A 51 2.30 12.52 -0.68
CA LEU A 51 2.69 11.25 -1.29
C LEU A 51 3.23 10.26 -0.25
N ASN A 52 4.04 10.73 0.70
CA ASN A 52 4.56 9.91 1.79
C ASN A 52 3.43 9.43 2.73
N ARG A 53 2.46 10.31 3.02
CA ARG A 53 1.28 9.94 3.81
C ARG A 53 0.44 8.88 3.11
N ILE A 54 0.23 9.01 1.81
CA ILE A 54 -0.50 8.01 1.01
C ILE A 54 0.26 6.67 1.03
N GLU A 55 1.58 6.67 0.83
CA GLU A 55 2.38 5.44 0.91
C GLU A 55 2.25 4.76 2.28
N GLN A 56 2.41 5.52 3.37
CA GLN A 56 2.33 4.98 4.74
C GLN A 56 0.97 4.36 5.04
N GLU A 57 -0.11 5.02 4.60
CA GLU A 57 -1.47 4.51 4.82
C GLU A 57 -1.74 3.24 3.99
N CYS A 58 -1.21 3.16 2.77
CA CYS A 58 -1.27 1.93 1.98
C CYS A 58 -0.58 0.76 2.69
N TRP A 59 0.61 0.99 3.26
CA TRP A 59 1.33 -0.05 4.03
C TRP A 59 0.58 -0.45 5.29
N ARG A 60 0.02 0.51 6.03
CA ARG A 60 -0.79 0.25 7.23
C ARG A 60 -1.98 -0.66 6.89
N LEU A 61 -2.72 -0.35 5.83
CA LEU A 61 -3.87 -1.12 5.38
C LEU A 61 -3.47 -2.51 4.87
N HIS A 62 -2.35 -2.61 4.16
CA HIS A 62 -1.81 -3.88 3.68
C HIS A 62 -1.43 -4.80 4.85
N ASP A 63 -0.69 -4.29 5.84
CA ASP A 63 -0.26 -5.06 7.01
C ASP A 63 -1.46 -5.49 7.86
N GLU A 64 -2.45 -4.60 8.02
CA GLU A 64 -3.69 -4.92 8.71
C GLU A 64 -4.49 -6.01 7.97
N ALA A 65 -4.59 -5.93 6.64
CA ALA A 65 -5.23 -6.96 5.82
C ALA A 65 -4.50 -8.31 5.93
N CYS A 66 -3.16 -8.30 5.90
CA CYS A 66 -2.34 -9.49 6.11
C CYS A 66 -2.58 -10.12 7.49
N SER A 67 -2.56 -9.30 8.55
CA SER A 67 -2.76 -9.77 9.94
C SER A 67 -4.13 -10.42 10.15
N ARG A 68 -5.16 -9.98 9.40
CA ARG A 68 -6.53 -10.50 9.48
C ARG A 68 -6.81 -11.63 8.47
N GLY A 69 -5.80 -12.11 7.76
CA GLY A 69 -5.92 -13.20 6.78
C GLY A 69 -6.65 -12.80 5.50
N ALA A 70 -6.64 -11.51 5.16
CA ALA A 70 -7.25 -10.97 3.95
C ALA A 70 -6.24 -10.75 2.80
N CYS A 71 -4.95 -11.02 3.00
CA CYS A 71 -3.91 -10.81 1.97
C CYS A 71 -3.98 -11.73 0.74
N GLY A 72 -4.97 -12.63 0.68
CA GLY A 72 -5.17 -13.58 -0.41
C GLY A 72 -6.40 -13.34 -1.29
N SER A 73 -7.25 -12.34 -1.02
CA SER A 73 -8.35 -11.99 -1.93
C SER A 73 -7.82 -11.12 -3.08
N ALA A 74 -7.70 -11.74 -4.25
CA ALA A 74 -6.89 -11.28 -5.40
C ALA A 74 -7.38 -10.01 -6.14
N GLY A 75 -7.82 -8.96 -5.44
CA GLY A 75 -8.19 -7.68 -6.05
C GLY A 75 -7.81 -6.47 -5.21
N GLU A 76 -8.15 -6.48 -3.91
CA GLU A 76 -8.05 -5.27 -3.07
C GLU A 76 -6.60 -4.95 -2.65
N LEU A 77 -5.73 -5.96 -2.47
CA LEU A 77 -4.31 -5.71 -2.18
C LEU A 77 -3.54 -5.20 -3.41
N ALA A 78 -3.89 -5.66 -4.62
CA ALA A 78 -3.21 -5.24 -5.84
C ALA A 78 -3.40 -3.74 -6.11
N GLU A 79 -4.55 -3.18 -5.72
CA GLU A 79 -4.81 -1.75 -5.82
C GLU A 79 -3.95 -0.93 -4.83
N LEU A 80 -3.73 -1.43 -3.61
CA LEU A 80 -2.81 -0.79 -2.66
C LEU A 80 -1.36 -0.81 -3.17
N GLU A 81 -0.90 -1.94 -3.71
CA GLU A 81 0.44 -2.05 -4.31
C GLU A 81 0.62 -1.10 -5.49
N TYR A 82 -0.41 -0.95 -6.33
CA TYR A 82 -0.40 0.02 -7.42
C TYR A 82 -0.24 1.46 -6.90
N LEU A 83 -0.99 1.85 -5.86
CA LEU A 83 -0.89 3.18 -5.27
C LEU A 83 0.48 3.46 -4.65
N ILE A 84 1.05 2.47 -3.95
CA ILE A 84 2.42 2.55 -3.41
C ILE A 84 3.42 2.81 -4.54
N GLY A 85 3.35 2.02 -5.62
CA GLY A 85 4.22 2.20 -6.79
C GLY A 85 4.07 3.59 -7.39
N ARG A 86 2.83 4.05 -7.55
CA ARG A 86 2.55 5.36 -8.16
C ARG A 86 3.04 6.53 -7.30
N ALA A 87 2.84 6.47 -6.00
CA ALA A 87 3.34 7.48 -5.06
C ALA A 87 4.87 7.57 -5.13
N LYS A 88 5.56 6.42 -5.13
CA LYS A 88 7.03 6.36 -5.26
C LYS A 88 7.53 6.97 -6.56
N GLU A 89 6.90 6.65 -7.68
CA GLU A 89 7.26 7.23 -8.98
C GLU A 89 7.11 8.76 -9.00
N MET A 90 6.04 9.29 -8.39
CA MET A 90 5.80 10.73 -8.33
C MET A 90 6.83 11.43 -7.41
N MET A 91 7.16 10.84 -6.26
CA MET A 91 8.21 11.36 -5.38
C MET A 91 9.57 11.35 -6.09
N ALA A 92 9.93 10.28 -6.78
CA ALA A 92 11.18 10.20 -7.54
C ALA A 92 11.29 11.31 -8.61
N LYS A 93 10.21 11.56 -9.36
CA LYS A 93 10.17 12.65 -10.36
C LYS A 93 10.33 14.04 -9.75
N MET A 94 9.78 14.26 -8.55
CA MET A 94 9.96 15.52 -7.81
C MET A 94 11.43 15.69 -7.40
N MET A 95 12.05 14.66 -6.81
CA MET A 95 13.46 14.71 -6.41
C MET A 95 14.41 14.88 -7.60
N GLU A 96 14.10 14.29 -8.76
CA GLU A 96 14.86 14.50 -10.01
C GLU A 96 14.71 15.94 -10.53
N SER A 97 13.51 16.52 -10.42
CA SER A 97 13.25 17.91 -10.82
C SER A 97 13.96 18.92 -9.91
N GLU A 98 14.02 18.65 -8.61
CA GLU A 98 14.77 19.47 -7.64
C GLU A 98 16.30 19.36 -7.80
N ARG A 99 16.79 18.29 -8.44
CA ARG A 99 18.20 18.09 -8.80
C ARG A 99 18.56 18.61 -10.20
N GLY A 100 17.65 19.31 -10.89
CA GLY A 100 17.89 19.93 -12.21
C GLY A 100 19.06 20.94 -12.20
N PRO A 101 19.72 21.17 -13.36
CA PRO A 101 21.14 21.50 -13.43
C PRO A 101 21.42 22.86 -12.78
N GLY A 102 22.30 22.85 -11.78
CA GLY A 102 23.08 24.04 -11.44
C GLY A 102 23.99 24.45 -12.59
#